data_AF-A0A6J6NC67-F1
#
_entry.id   AF-A0A6J6NC67-F1
#
_cell.length_a   1.000
_cell.length_b   1.000
_cell.length_c   1.000
_cell.angle_alpha   90.00
_cell.angle_beta   90.00
_cell.angle_gamma   90.00
#
_symmetry.space_group_name_H-M   'P 1'
#
loop_
_entity.id
_entity.type
_entity.pdbx_description
1 polymer ?
#
loop_
_entity_poly.entity_id
_entity_poly.type
_entity_poly.pdbx_seq_one_letter_code
_entity_poly.pdbx_strand_id
1 'polypeptide(L)'
;MAMVTIRLPQELRDRIDKLSERSGRTKSYFIRQLVERGVDALEEEQRELEEIRAAIRSGRRGFKTYSMDEVLEHVGLTRMDIGMDPERGQPTKKARQPSNAKDPKKAAVAEPKRTTNRIAKAPKKQ
;
A
#
# COMPACT_ATOMS: atom_id res chain seq x y z
N MET A 1 10.06 -31.88 0.03
CA MET A 1 11.27 -31.07 -0.29
C MET A 1 11.01 -30.42 -1.64
N ALA A 2 11.04 -29.09 -1.73
CA ALA A 2 10.80 -28.35 -2.97
C ALA A 2 12.13 -27.95 -3.62
N MET A 3 12.19 -27.97 -4.96
CA MET A 3 13.36 -27.56 -5.73
C MET A 3 13.01 -26.32 -6.55
N VAL A 4 13.88 -25.32 -6.51
CA VAL A 4 13.71 -24.06 -7.24
C VAL A 4 14.93 -23.83 -8.11
N THR A 5 14.69 -23.54 -9.39
CA THR A 5 15.73 -23.14 -10.35
C THR A 5 15.58 -21.65 -10.63
N ILE A 6 16.58 -20.86 -10.25
CA ILE A 6 16.62 -19.41 -10.49
C ILE A 6 17.78 -19.05 -11.41
N ARG A 7 17.56 -18.06 -12.29
CA ARG A 7 18.64 -17.45 -13.08
C ARG A 7 19.19 -16.27 -12.29
N LEU A 8 20.51 -16.26 -12.09
CA LEU A 8 21.21 -15.19 -11.40
C LEU A 8 22.11 -14.45 -12.40
N PRO A 9 22.22 -13.11 -12.27
CA PRO A 9 23.27 -12.36 -12.96
C PRO A 9 24.66 -12.91 -12.62
N GLN A 10 25.59 -12.83 -13.57
CA GLN A 10 26.94 -13.39 -13.42
C GLN A 10 27.65 -12.84 -12.17
N GLU A 11 27.57 -11.53 -11.93
CA GLU A 11 28.20 -10.89 -10.76
C GLU A 11 27.70 -11.45 -9.42
N LEU A 12 26.39 -11.74 -9.32
CA LEU A 12 25.79 -12.30 -8.11
C LEU A 12 26.26 -13.74 -7.89
N ARG A 13 26.33 -14.52 -8.98
CA ARG A 13 26.87 -15.88 -8.93
C ARG A 13 28.31 -15.88 -8.43
N ASP A 14 29.16 -15.03 -9.00
CA ASP A 14 30.58 -14.95 -8.62
C ASP A 14 30.77 -14.53 -7.15
N ARG A 15 29.91 -13.65 -6.64
CA ARG A 15 29.91 -13.27 -5.21
C ARG A 15 29.54 -14.45 -4.30
N ILE A 16 28.52 -15.22 -4.66
CA ILE A 16 28.11 -16.42 -3.91
C ILE A 16 29.20 -17.48 -3.97
N ASP A 17 29.85 -17.63 -5.11
CA ASP A 17 30.96 -18.57 -5.31
C ASP A 17 32.13 -18.23 -4.37
N LYS A 18 32.55 -16.97 -4.33
CA LYS A 18 33.59 -16.49 -3.40
C LYS A 18 33.21 -16.67 -1.92
N LEU A 19 31.93 -16.47 -1.57
CA LEU A 19 31.45 -16.70 -0.20
C LEU A 19 31.52 -18.18 0.19
N SER A 20 31.12 -19.05 -0.75
CA SER A 20 31.16 -20.50 -0.61
C SER A 20 32.59 -21.00 -0.40
N GLU A 21 33.53 -20.54 -1.23
CA GLU A 21 34.94 -20.88 -1.13
C GLU A 21 35.56 -20.45 0.20
N ARG A 22 35.28 -19.22 0.64
CA ARG A 22 35.85 -18.68 1.89
C ARG A 22 35.31 -19.34 3.15
N SER A 23 34.04 -19.73 3.16
CA SER A 23 33.41 -20.28 4.36
C SER A 23 33.41 -21.81 4.41
N GLY A 24 33.77 -22.49 3.32
CA GLY A 24 33.63 -23.95 3.16
C GLY A 24 32.17 -24.44 3.15
N ARG A 25 31.18 -23.56 2.96
CA ARG A 25 29.75 -23.92 2.91
C ARG A 25 29.28 -23.97 1.47
N THR A 26 28.21 -24.72 1.20
CA THR A 26 27.66 -24.84 -0.16
C THR A 26 26.97 -23.55 -0.62
N LYS A 27 26.96 -23.31 -1.93
CA LYS A 27 26.22 -22.19 -2.54
C LYS A 27 24.73 -22.22 -2.17
N SER A 28 24.14 -23.42 -2.14
CA SER A 28 22.74 -23.64 -1.76
C SER A 28 22.43 -23.19 -0.34
N TYR A 29 23.38 -23.28 0.60
CA TYR A 29 23.21 -22.76 1.96
C TYR A 29 23.02 -21.23 1.94
N PHE A 30 23.87 -20.51 1.21
CA PHE A 30 23.78 -19.05 1.11
C PHE A 30 22.53 -18.59 0.39
N ILE A 31 22.17 -19.25 -0.72
CA ILE A 31 20.93 -18.94 -1.44
C ILE A 31 19.72 -19.16 -0.54
N ARG A 32 19.67 -20.25 0.22
CA ARG A 32 18.58 -20.50 1.16
C ARG A 32 18.47 -19.41 2.22
N GLN A 33 19.59 -19.06 2.86
CA GLN A 33 19.61 -18.01 3.89
C GLN A 33 19.20 -16.63 3.34
N LEU A 34 19.61 -16.30 2.10
CA LEU A 34 19.18 -15.09 1.42
C LEU A 34 17.67 -15.08 1.16
N VAL A 35 17.11 -16.22 0.72
CA VAL A 35 15.67 -16.35 0.48
C VAL A 35 14.89 -16.25 1.79
N GLU A 36 15.30 -16.95 2.85
CA GLU A 36 14.63 -16.89 4.16
C GLU A 36 14.55 -15.44 4.67
N ARG A 37 15.68 -14.74 4.72
CA ARG A 37 15.71 -13.34 5.17
C ARG A 37 14.98 -12.38 4.22
N GLY A 38 15.03 -12.68 2.91
CA GLY A 38 14.35 -11.88 1.90
C GLY A 38 12.84 -12.00 1.99
N VAL A 39 12.32 -13.20 2.31
CA VAL A 39 10.90 -13.43 2.52
C VAL A 39 10.41 -12.64 3.73
N ASP A 40 11.10 -12.70 4.87
CA ASP A 40 10.72 -11.96 6.07
C ASP A 40 10.57 -10.45 5.78
N ALA A 41 11.55 -9.86 5.08
CA ALA A 41 11.52 -8.45 4.71
C ALA A 41 10.40 -8.11 3.70
N LEU A 42 10.17 -8.99 2.72
CA LEU A 42 9.11 -8.80 1.72
C LEU A 42 7.72 -8.93 2.35
N GLU A 43 7.53 -9.82 3.32
CA GLU A 43 6.26 -9.97 4.02
C GLU A 43 5.91 -8.71 4.81
N GLU A 44 6.89 -8.10 5.47
CA GLU A 44 6.71 -6.83 6.17
C GLU A 44 6.32 -5.69 5.20
N GLU A 45 7.06 -5.54 4.09
CA GLU A 45 6.76 -4.54 3.06
C GLU A 45 5.35 -4.75 2.47
N GLN A 46 4.98 -5.99 2.16
CA GLN A 46 3.64 -6.27 1.63
C GLN A 46 2.55 -5.97 2.65
N ARG A 47 2.77 -6.28 3.94
CA ARG A 47 1.82 -5.97 5.00
C ARG A 47 1.59 -4.46 5.12
N GLU A 48 2.64 -3.66 5.15
CA GLU A 48 2.52 -2.19 5.19
C GLU A 48 1.75 -1.65 3.98
N LEU A 49 2.08 -2.16 2.78
CA LEU A 49 1.38 -1.77 1.55
C LEU A 49 -0.11 -2.14 1.59
N GLU A 50 -0.46 -3.30 2.14
CA GLU A 50 -1.85 -3.73 2.31
C GLU A 50 -2.60 -2.87 3.32
N GLU A 51 -1.98 -2.53 4.45
CA GLU A 51 -2.56 -1.62 5.45
C GLU A 51 -2.84 -0.24 4.85
N ILE A 52 -1.88 0.32 4.10
CA ILE A 52 -2.06 1.59 3.38
C ILE A 52 -3.17 1.48 2.32
N ARG A 53 -3.24 0.36 1.59
CA ARG A 53 -4.31 0.14 0.59
C ARG A 53 -5.68 0.04 1.26
N ALA A 54 -5.78 -0.66 2.39
CA ALA A 54 -7.02 -0.76 3.18
C ALA A 54 -7.42 0.61 3.76
N ALA A 55 -6.44 1.39 4.20
CA ALA A 55 -6.61 2.75 4.67
C ALA A 55 -7.21 3.69 3.60
N ILE A 56 -6.67 3.60 2.38
CA ILE A 56 -7.16 4.37 1.23
C ILE A 56 -8.56 3.89 0.82
N ARG A 57 -8.78 2.56 0.76
CA ARG A 57 -10.05 1.96 0.33
C ARG A 57 -11.19 2.24 1.31
N SER A 58 -10.91 2.29 2.61
CA SER A 58 -11.86 2.74 3.65
C SER A 58 -12.16 4.25 3.58
N GLY A 59 -11.58 4.97 2.61
CA GLY A 59 -11.98 6.32 2.23
C GLY A 59 -11.56 7.38 3.25
N ARG A 60 -10.41 7.23 3.92
CA ARG A 60 -9.93 8.10 5.01
C ARG A 60 -10.93 8.31 6.16
N ARG A 61 -12.05 7.57 6.20
CA ARG A 61 -13.16 7.83 7.13
C ARG A 61 -12.92 7.29 8.55
N GLY A 62 -11.83 6.56 8.77
CA GLY A 62 -11.48 5.96 10.06
C GLY A 62 -10.09 6.34 10.60
N PHE A 63 -9.30 7.15 9.90
CA PHE A 63 -8.03 7.63 10.46
C PHE A 63 -8.33 8.75 11.43
N LYS A 64 -8.02 8.54 12.72
CA LYS A 64 -7.95 9.63 13.68
C LYS A 64 -6.95 10.63 13.13
N THR A 65 -7.48 11.76 12.66
CA THR A 65 -6.67 12.87 12.20
C THR A 65 -6.34 13.67 13.44
N TYR A 66 -5.11 13.56 13.90
CA TYR A 66 -4.61 14.40 14.97
C TYR A 66 -4.07 15.68 14.35
N SER A 67 -4.38 16.81 14.97
CA SER A 67 -3.69 18.06 14.68
C SER A 67 -2.23 17.93 15.11
N MET A 68 -1.34 18.69 14.45
CA MET A 68 0.09 18.68 14.80
C MET A 68 0.31 19.01 16.28
N ASP A 69 -0.53 19.88 16.86
CA ASP A 69 -0.43 20.28 18.28
C ASP A 69 -0.76 19.13 19.23
N GLU A 70 -1.81 18.34 18.93
CA GLU A 70 -2.19 17.16 19.72
C GLU A 70 -1.11 16.08 19.68
N VAL A 71 -0.45 15.89 18.53
CA VAL A 71 0.65 14.91 18.41
C VAL A 71 1.85 15.36 19.25
N LEU A 72 2.19 16.65 19.18
CA LEU A 72 3.30 17.26 19.92
C LEU A 72 3.10 17.14 21.44
N GLU A 73 1.89 17.44 21.92
CA GLU A 73 1.55 17.28 23.34
C GLU A 73 1.67 15.82 23.79
N HIS A 74 1.18 14.86 22.99
CA HIS A 74 1.25 13.44 23.32
C HIS A 74 2.68 12.90 23.41
N VAL A 75 3.62 13.46 22.63
CA VAL A 75 5.04 13.05 22.64
C VAL A 75 5.93 13.96 23.51
N GLY A 76 5.35 14.95 24.18
CA GLY A 76 6.07 15.88 25.06
C GLY A 76 7.01 16.83 24.32
N LEU A 77 6.75 17.11 23.04
CA LEU A 77 7.51 18.05 22.22
C LEU A 77 6.71 19.32 21.96
N THR A 78 7.40 20.39 21.65
CA THR A 78 6.82 21.66 21.18
C THR A 78 7.15 21.88 19.71
N ARG A 79 6.41 22.79 19.05
CA ARG A 79 6.72 23.18 17.66
C ARG A 79 8.14 23.73 17.50
N MET A 80 8.73 24.28 18.57
CA MET A 80 10.11 24.78 18.56
C MET A 80 11.13 23.64 18.54
N ASP A 81 10.84 22.51 19.20
CA ASP A 81 11.75 21.36 19.25
C ASP A 81 11.92 20.67 17.88
N ILE A 82 10.90 20.79 17.01
CA ILE A 82 10.94 20.31 15.63
C ILE A 82 11.35 21.39 14.62
N GLY A 83 11.80 22.56 15.08
CA GLY A 83 12.22 23.68 14.22
C GLY A 83 11.08 24.33 13.41
N MET A 84 9.84 24.17 13.86
CA MET A 84 8.65 24.74 13.22
C MET A 84 8.31 26.07 13.89
N ASP A 85 9.02 27.14 13.50
CA ASP A 85 8.81 28.49 14.02
C ASP A 85 7.37 28.96 13.73
N PRO A 86 6.57 29.39 14.73
CA PRO A 86 5.20 29.87 14.50
C PRO A 86 5.13 31.17 13.67
N GLU A 87 6.26 31.86 13.50
CA GLU A 87 6.38 33.13 12.77
C GLU A 87 6.60 32.94 11.25
N ARG A 88 7.05 31.75 10.80
CA ARG A 88 7.24 31.47 9.36
C ARG A 88 5.97 30.90 8.74
N GLY A 89 5.01 31.79 8.51
CA GLY A 89 3.91 31.56 7.59
C GLY A 89 2.68 30.92 8.22
N GLN A 90 1.78 31.75 8.75
CA GLN A 90 0.39 31.36 8.89
C GLN A 90 -0.21 31.14 7.49
N PRO A 91 -0.65 29.93 7.09
CA PRO A 91 -1.57 29.83 5.98
C PRO A 91 -2.90 30.41 6.49
N THR A 92 -3.27 31.56 5.95
CA THR A 92 -4.56 32.21 6.20
C THR A 92 -5.68 31.16 6.13
N LYS A 93 -6.40 30.97 7.24
CA LYS A 93 -7.64 30.20 7.27
C LYS A 93 -8.65 30.90 6.35
N LYS A 94 -8.65 30.59 5.05
CA LYS A 94 -9.81 30.85 4.19
C LYS A 94 -10.89 29.88 4.63
N ALA A 95 -11.83 30.39 5.43
CA ALA A 95 -13.08 29.73 5.72
C ALA A 95 -13.70 29.24 4.40
N ARG A 96 -13.75 27.91 4.21
CA ARG A 96 -14.59 27.31 3.17
C ARG A 96 -16.04 27.59 3.58
N GLN A 97 -16.67 28.55 2.91
CA GLN A 97 -18.11 28.74 2.99
C GLN A 97 -18.80 27.45 2.51
N PRO A 98 -19.78 26.89 3.24
CA PRO A 98 -20.64 25.86 2.70
C PRO A 98 -21.55 26.51 1.66
N SER A 99 -21.31 26.26 0.38
CA SER A 99 -22.22 26.68 -0.68
C SER A 99 -23.53 25.90 -0.56
N ASN A 100 -24.56 26.57 -0.05
CA ASN A 100 -25.96 26.17 -0.18
C ASN A 100 -26.32 25.97 -1.66
N ALA A 101 -26.38 24.72 -2.12
CA ALA A 101 -27.03 24.37 -3.37
C ALA A 101 -28.51 24.09 -3.07
N LYS A 102 -29.31 25.13 -3.28
CA LYS A 102 -30.76 25.14 -3.33
C LYS A 102 -31.25 24.11 -4.35
N ASP A 103 -32.20 23.26 -3.97
CA ASP A 103 -32.91 22.33 -4.85
C ASP A 103 -33.38 22.99 -6.15
N PRO A 104 -33.34 22.25 -7.28
CA PRO A 104 -34.41 22.29 -8.25
C PRO A 104 -35.13 20.94 -8.32
N LYS A 105 -36.44 21.02 -8.06
CA LYS A 105 -37.44 19.97 -8.26
C LYS A 105 -37.36 19.35 -9.67
N LYS A 106 -37.56 18.03 -9.70
CA LYS A 106 -38.24 17.19 -10.71
C LYS A 106 -37.79 17.30 -12.18
N ALA A 107 -37.11 16.26 -12.66
CA ALA A 107 -37.26 15.78 -14.03
C ALA A 107 -37.24 14.25 -14.07
N ALA A 108 -38.35 13.71 -14.59
CA ALA A 108 -38.63 12.39 -15.16
C ALA A 108 -37.70 11.19 -14.87
N VAL A 109 -38.35 10.15 -14.33
CA VAL A 109 -37.94 8.74 -14.33
C VAL A 109 -37.70 8.25 -15.75
N ALA A 110 -36.52 7.69 -16.00
CA ALA A 110 -36.27 6.79 -17.13
C ALA A 110 -35.40 5.62 -16.64
N GLU A 111 -36.01 4.44 -16.53
CA GLU A 111 -35.38 3.18 -16.14
C GLU A 111 -34.31 2.75 -17.18
N PRO A 112 -33.11 2.33 -16.77
CA PRO A 112 -32.18 1.68 -17.69
C PRO A 112 -32.63 0.25 -17.98
N LYS A 113 -32.95 -0.01 -19.25
CA LYS A 113 -33.29 -1.34 -19.80
C LYS A 113 -32.19 -2.35 -19.44
N ARG A 114 -32.55 -3.38 -18.67
CA ARG A 114 -31.74 -4.59 -18.46
C ARG A 114 -31.63 -5.37 -19.76
N THR A 115 -30.47 -5.34 -20.40
CA THR A 115 -30.11 -6.30 -21.45
C THR A 115 -29.76 -7.64 -20.79
N THR A 116 -30.68 -8.60 -20.84
CA THR A 116 -30.44 -10.00 -20.49
C THR A 116 -29.83 -10.72 -21.68
N ASN A 117 -28.53 -11.01 -21.62
CA ASN A 117 -27.89 -11.86 -22.61
C ASN A 117 -28.26 -13.33 -22.34
N ARG A 118 -29.23 -13.85 -23.09
CA ARG A 118 -29.56 -15.29 -23.16
C ARG A 118 -28.47 -16.00 -23.96
N ILE A 119 -27.61 -16.77 -23.29
CA ILE A 119 -26.80 -17.79 -23.96
C ILE A 119 -27.64 -19.06 -24.03
N ALA A 120 -28.04 -19.41 -25.24
CA ALA A 120 -28.76 -20.63 -25.56
C ALA A 120 -27.87 -21.86 -25.34
N LYS A 121 -28.32 -22.81 -24.51
CA LYS A 121 -27.86 -24.20 -24.49
C LYS A 121 -28.65 -24.97 -25.55
N ALA A 122 -27.99 -25.46 -26.58
CA ALA A 122 -28.53 -26.47 -27.50
C ALA A 122 -28.07 -27.87 -27.05
N PRO A 123 -28.92 -28.91 -27.12
CA PRO A 123 -28.59 -30.26 -26.68
C PRO A 123 -27.92 -31.07 -27.80
N LYS A 124 -26.98 -31.95 -27.46
CA LYS A 124 -26.49 -32.99 -28.38
C LYS A 124 -26.72 -34.36 -27.73
N LYS A 125 -27.64 -35.12 -28.34
CA LYS A 125 -27.81 -36.56 -28.18
C LYS A 125 -26.55 -37.28 -28.66
N GLN A 126 -26.11 -38.29 -27.92
CA GLN A 126 -25.80 -39.64 -28.40
C GLN A 126 -25.79 -40.58 -27.19
#